data_AF-A0A6C0R8F0-F1
#
_entry.id   AF-A0A6C0R8F0-F1
#
_cell.length_a   1.000
_cell.length_b   1.000
_cell.length_c   1.000
_cell.angle_alpha   90.00
_cell.angle_beta   90.00
_cell.angle_gamma   90.00
#
_symmetry.space_group_name_H-M   'P 1'
#
loop_
_entity.id
_entity.type
_entity.pdbx_description
1 polymer ?
#
loop_
_entity_poly.entity_id
_entity_poly.type
_entity_poly.pdbx_seq_one_letter_code
_entity_poly.pdbx_strand_id
1 'polypeptide(L)'
;MEATTQSTRVAAAAAPETQEFEPKLIGDPDFKRLDEINRAYEKLFGLTEQLKRELEECLKREKPFSFTEFLDFLTSDTQKWIYTKHIEYNNLNYPGINLEKLIELEAITIEGINDVLNSKAEFDKLKDTVKKLRFNYPLIKLWNEEDQRFAENQDFWEAVDKFCSRITKSEEQNRILKKMENLRDALNDLVEEGIIRPNNGIPELDHLKHWLLLPNRSNLTGFSVDRTLFQSFRMSKYEIKGIPQHWNTNPNLLLSNE
;
A
#
# COMPACT_ATOMS: atom_id res chain seq x y z
N MET A 1 18.81 63.52 -45.44
CA MET A 1 19.32 62.15 -45.27
C MET A 1 19.08 61.78 -43.83
N GLU A 2 17.91 61.17 -43.57
CA GLU A 2 17.50 60.67 -42.26
C GLU A 2 17.96 59.21 -42.16
N ALA A 3 18.66 58.86 -41.08
CA ALA A 3 19.09 57.50 -40.81
C ALA A 3 18.17 56.88 -39.76
N THR A 4 17.39 55.92 -40.22
CA THR A 4 16.42 55.12 -39.49
C THR A 4 17.11 54.19 -38.50
N THR A 5 16.79 54.33 -37.20
CA THR A 5 17.21 53.40 -36.15
C THR A 5 16.36 52.13 -36.23
N GLN A 6 16.93 51.02 -36.69
CA GLN A 6 16.28 49.70 -36.62
C GLN A 6 16.36 49.15 -35.19
N SER A 7 15.19 49.05 -34.56
CA SER A 7 14.96 48.37 -33.29
C SER A 7 15.04 46.85 -33.48
N THR A 8 16.11 46.23 -32.97
CA THR A 8 16.21 44.77 -32.89
C THR A 8 15.47 44.30 -31.64
N ARG A 9 14.20 43.89 -31.81
CA ARG A 9 13.48 43.10 -30.80
C ARG A 9 14.12 41.71 -30.74
N VAL A 10 14.92 41.47 -29.71
CA VAL A 10 15.32 40.10 -29.32
C VAL A 10 14.08 39.42 -28.75
N ALA A 11 13.58 38.40 -29.45
CA ALA A 11 12.56 37.53 -28.91
C ALA A 11 13.15 36.78 -27.71
N ALA A 12 12.61 37.02 -26.52
CA ALA A 12 12.92 36.24 -25.34
C ALA A 12 12.46 34.80 -25.61
N ALA A 13 13.41 33.87 -25.71
CA ALA A 13 13.11 32.45 -25.69
C ALA A 13 12.47 32.14 -24.33
N ALA A 14 11.19 31.79 -24.34
CA ALA A 14 10.50 31.30 -23.16
C ALA A 14 11.28 30.09 -22.63
N ALA A 15 11.62 30.13 -21.34
CA ALA A 15 12.22 29.00 -20.65
C ALA A 15 11.31 27.77 -20.86
N PRO A 16 11.87 26.58 -21.19
CA PRO A 16 11.06 25.39 -21.33
C PRO A 16 10.36 25.14 -20.00
N GLU A 17 9.02 25.07 -20.03
CA GLU A 17 8.22 24.60 -18.91
C GLU A 17 8.82 23.27 -18.46
N THR A 18 9.38 23.22 -17.26
CA THR A 18 9.81 21.97 -16.66
C THR A 18 8.56 21.15 -16.42
N GLN A 19 8.23 20.25 -17.35
CA GLN A 19 7.19 19.25 -17.14
C GLN A 19 7.48 18.56 -15.80
N GLU A 20 6.53 18.65 -14.87
CA GLU A 20 6.61 17.91 -13.62
C GLU A 20 6.65 16.42 -13.94
N PHE A 21 7.55 15.71 -13.25
CA PHE A 21 7.73 14.27 -13.46
C PHE A 21 6.43 13.53 -13.18
N GLU A 22 5.92 12.83 -14.18
CA GLU A 22 4.74 11.97 -14.06
C GLU A 22 5.18 10.49 -13.95
N PRO A 23 4.97 9.84 -12.79
CA PRO A 23 5.28 8.42 -12.63
C PRO A 23 4.40 7.54 -13.53
N LYS A 24 5.02 6.53 -14.15
CA LYS A 24 4.34 5.53 -14.98
C LYS A 24 4.36 4.16 -14.32
N LEU A 25 3.29 3.40 -14.51
CA LEU A 25 3.17 2.04 -14.01
C LEU A 25 4.18 1.11 -14.71
N ILE A 26 4.89 0.31 -13.93
CA ILE A 26 5.88 -0.67 -14.38
C ILE A 26 5.23 -2.06 -14.28
N GLY A 27 4.52 -2.44 -15.35
CA GLY A 27 3.83 -3.73 -15.45
C GLY A 27 2.67 -3.90 -14.46
N ASP A 28 2.20 -5.13 -14.28
CA ASP A 28 0.95 -5.38 -13.55
C ASP A 28 1.00 -5.06 -12.03
N PRO A 29 -0.11 -4.70 -11.39
CA PRO A 29 -0.17 -4.57 -9.93
C PRO A 29 0.17 -5.88 -9.20
N ASP A 30 0.62 -5.79 -7.94
CA ASP A 30 0.74 -6.95 -7.06
C ASP A 30 -0.64 -7.40 -6.54
N PHE A 31 -1.36 -8.16 -7.37
CA PHE A 31 -2.71 -8.64 -7.06
C PHE A 31 -2.80 -9.53 -5.82
N LYS A 32 -1.72 -10.25 -5.48
CA LYS A 32 -1.68 -11.07 -4.25
C LYS A 32 -1.71 -10.19 -3.02
N ARG A 33 -0.89 -9.14 -3.02
CA ARG A 33 -0.81 -8.20 -1.91
C ARG A 33 -2.09 -7.36 -1.78
N LEU A 34 -2.73 -7.03 -2.90
CA LEU A 34 -4.04 -6.39 -2.93
C LEU A 34 -5.09 -7.26 -2.22
N ASP A 35 -5.19 -8.54 -2.58
CA ASP A 35 -6.13 -9.48 -1.94
C ASP A 35 -5.82 -9.69 -0.44
N GLU A 36 -4.54 -9.74 -0.06
CA GLU A 36 -4.13 -9.81 1.35
C GLU A 36 -4.56 -8.59 2.17
N ILE A 37 -4.38 -7.38 1.61
CA ILE A 37 -4.81 -6.13 2.27
C ILE A 37 -6.33 -6.11 2.40
N ASN A 38 -7.04 -6.42 1.30
CA ASN A 38 -8.50 -6.40 1.28
C ASN A 38 -9.08 -7.32 2.37
N ARG A 39 -8.69 -8.60 2.38
CA ARG A 39 -9.16 -9.58 3.36
C ARG A 39 -8.84 -9.20 4.81
N ALA A 40 -7.71 -8.53 5.05
CA ALA A 40 -7.34 -8.12 6.39
C ALA A 40 -8.23 -6.95 6.88
N TYR A 41 -8.56 -6.01 6.00
CA TYR A 41 -9.45 -4.89 6.31
C TYR A 41 -10.92 -5.33 6.41
N GLU A 42 -11.41 -6.21 5.53
CA GLU A 42 -12.75 -6.81 5.64
C GLU A 42 -12.96 -7.49 7.00
N LYS A 43 -11.99 -8.31 7.44
CA LYS A 43 -12.03 -8.93 8.77
C LYS A 43 -12.01 -7.89 9.87
N LEU A 44 -11.22 -6.82 9.71
CA LEU A 44 -11.11 -5.76 10.70
C LEU A 44 -12.46 -5.06 10.85
N PHE A 45 -13.15 -4.76 9.76
CA PHE A 45 -14.49 -4.16 9.81
C PHE A 45 -15.48 -5.09 10.48
N GLY A 46 -15.55 -6.36 10.07
CA GLY A 46 -16.46 -7.34 10.67
C GLY A 46 -16.29 -7.45 12.19
N LEU A 47 -15.04 -7.53 12.65
CA LEU A 47 -14.74 -7.61 14.08
C LEU A 47 -15.01 -6.29 14.82
N THR A 48 -14.82 -5.15 14.16
CA THR A 48 -15.11 -3.84 14.75
C THR A 48 -16.61 -3.64 14.94
N GLU A 49 -17.42 -4.05 13.96
CA GLU A 49 -18.88 -4.02 14.05
C GLU A 49 -19.41 -4.99 15.11
N GLN A 50 -18.84 -6.19 15.21
CA GLN A 50 -19.16 -7.14 16.27
C GLN A 50 -18.85 -6.54 17.65
N LEU A 51 -17.64 -6.02 17.83
CA LEU A 51 -17.20 -5.41 19.08
C LEU A 51 -18.07 -4.22 19.49
N LYS A 52 -18.49 -3.39 18.53
CA LYS A 52 -19.43 -2.29 18.76
C LYS A 52 -20.78 -2.81 19.30
N ARG A 53 -21.35 -3.85 18.67
CA ARG A 53 -22.62 -4.45 19.10
C ARG A 53 -22.53 -5.07 20.49
N GLU A 54 -21.49 -5.86 20.75
CA GLU A 54 -21.28 -6.48 22.06
C GLU A 54 -21.09 -5.42 23.15
N LEU A 55 -20.42 -4.31 22.83
CA LEU A 55 -20.28 -3.18 23.76
C LEU A 55 -21.63 -2.48 24.04
N GLU A 56 -22.46 -2.28 23.02
CA GLU A 56 -23.81 -1.71 23.16
C GLU A 56 -24.71 -2.58 24.02
N GLU A 57 -24.66 -3.90 23.82
CA GLU A 57 -25.40 -4.90 24.62
C GLU A 57 -24.90 -4.96 26.06
N CYS A 58 -23.58 -5.03 26.27
CA CYS A 58 -22.92 -5.06 27.58
C CYS A 58 -23.28 -3.82 28.43
N LEU A 59 -23.32 -2.65 27.80
CA LEU A 59 -23.68 -1.39 28.46
C LEU A 59 -25.19 -1.10 28.45
N LYS A 60 -26.01 -2.00 27.89
CA LYS A 60 -27.48 -1.88 27.79
C LYS A 60 -27.93 -0.54 27.21
N ARG A 61 -27.21 -0.06 26.19
CA ARG A 61 -27.44 1.28 25.62
C ARG A 61 -28.62 1.29 24.67
N GLU A 62 -29.51 2.27 24.82
CA GLU A 62 -30.60 2.51 23.86
C GLU A 62 -30.12 3.28 22.61
N LYS A 63 -29.02 4.03 22.71
CA LYS A 63 -28.48 4.85 21.61
C LYS A 63 -27.14 4.29 21.12
N PRO A 64 -26.90 4.25 19.80
CA PRO A 64 -25.62 3.85 19.24
C PRO A 64 -24.47 4.70 19.75
N PHE A 65 -23.26 4.12 19.80
CA PHE A 65 -22.05 4.89 20.09
C PHE A 65 -21.74 5.88 18.97
N SER A 66 -21.33 7.09 19.35
CA SER A 66 -20.67 7.99 18.40
C SER A 66 -19.29 7.43 18.04
N PHE A 67 -18.80 7.79 16.85
CA PHE A 67 -17.47 7.37 16.41
C PHE A 67 -16.35 7.74 17.39
N THR A 68 -16.39 8.95 17.94
CA THR A 68 -15.39 9.45 18.89
C THR A 68 -15.40 8.64 20.18
N GLU A 69 -16.58 8.34 20.70
CA GLU A 69 -16.75 7.53 21.92
C GLU A 69 -16.25 6.10 21.71
N PHE A 70 -16.48 5.53 20.53
CA PHE A 70 -15.98 4.22 20.18
C PHE A 70 -14.46 4.20 19.95
N LEU A 71 -13.88 5.25 19.38
CA LEU A 71 -12.42 5.41 19.30
C LEU A 71 -11.77 5.53 20.68
N ASP A 72 -12.39 6.27 21.60
CA ASP A 72 -11.91 6.40 22.98
C ASP A 72 -11.88 5.02 23.64
N PHE A 73 -12.92 4.22 23.46
CA PHE A 73 -12.95 2.82 23.90
C PHE A 73 -11.79 2.00 23.30
N LEU A 74 -11.56 2.08 21.99
CA LEU A 74 -10.52 1.30 21.31
C LEU A 74 -9.09 1.64 21.76
N THR A 75 -8.88 2.83 22.31
CA THR A 75 -7.56 3.35 22.72
C THR A 75 -7.34 3.33 24.23
N SER A 76 -8.38 3.11 25.03
CA SER A 76 -8.34 3.08 26.49
C SER A 76 -8.06 1.68 27.06
N ASP A 77 -7.82 1.62 28.37
CA ASP A 77 -7.95 0.37 29.13
C ASP A 77 -9.41 -0.09 29.06
N THR A 78 -9.64 -1.18 28.34
CA THR A 78 -10.97 -1.68 27.97
C THR A 78 -11.81 -2.00 29.19
N GLN A 79 -11.24 -2.69 30.19
CA GLN A 79 -11.98 -3.07 31.38
C GLN A 79 -12.35 -1.83 32.18
N LYS A 80 -11.38 -0.94 32.46
CA LYS A 80 -11.65 0.30 33.20
C LYS A 80 -12.68 1.19 32.49
N TRP A 81 -12.60 1.28 31.17
CA TRP A 81 -13.51 2.09 30.38
C TRP A 81 -14.95 1.58 30.48
N ILE A 82 -15.17 0.26 30.33
CA ILE A 82 -16.51 -0.35 30.45
C ILE A 82 -17.09 -0.11 31.85
N TYR A 83 -16.33 -0.35 32.92
CA TYR A 83 -16.82 -0.11 34.29
C TYR A 83 -17.15 1.37 34.52
N THR A 84 -16.31 2.28 34.04
CA THR A 84 -16.55 3.73 34.15
C THR A 84 -17.86 4.11 33.47
N LYS A 85 -18.07 3.69 32.22
CA LYS A 85 -19.29 3.97 31.48
C LYS A 85 -20.51 3.30 32.06
N HIS A 86 -20.38 2.08 32.58
CA HIS A 86 -21.47 1.39 33.25
C HIS A 86 -21.95 2.15 34.50
N ILE A 87 -21.01 2.63 35.33
CA ILE A 87 -21.32 3.43 36.52
C ILE A 87 -22.00 4.75 36.12
N GLU A 88 -21.45 5.45 35.12
CA GLU A 88 -21.99 6.71 34.60
C GLU A 88 -23.42 6.54 34.05
N TYR A 89 -23.65 5.55 33.19
CA TYR A 89 -24.94 5.38 32.52
C TYR A 89 -26.06 4.88 33.46
N ASN A 90 -25.71 4.09 34.48
CA ASN A 90 -26.67 3.57 35.45
C ASN A 90 -26.83 4.47 36.69
N ASN A 91 -26.18 5.65 36.72
CA ASN A 91 -26.19 6.58 37.85
C ASN A 91 -25.83 5.92 39.19
N LEU A 92 -24.88 4.98 39.16
CA LEU A 92 -24.45 4.26 40.36
C LEU A 92 -23.51 5.15 41.18
N ASN A 93 -23.67 5.15 42.50
CA ASN A 93 -22.82 5.92 43.41
C ASN A 93 -22.18 5.00 44.45
N TYR A 94 -20.85 4.99 44.48
CA TYR A 94 -20.04 4.18 45.40
C TYR A 94 -19.14 5.09 46.25
N PRO A 95 -19.71 5.75 47.27
CA PRO A 95 -18.94 6.67 48.10
C PRO A 95 -17.80 5.95 48.82
N GLY A 96 -16.58 6.49 48.70
CA GLY A 96 -15.40 5.99 49.42
C GLY A 96 -14.69 4.78 48.79
N ILE A 97 -15.15 4.28 47.64
CA ILE A 97 -14.49 3.20 46.89
C ILE A 97 -14.08 3.74 45.52
N ASN A 98 -12.80 3.58 45.15
CA ASN A 98 -12.32 3.95 43.82
C ASN A 98 -12.57 2.82 42.81
N LEU A 99 -12.53 3.16 41.52
CA LEU A 99 -12.83 2.24 40.41
C LEU A 99 -11.96 0.98 40.44
N GLU A 100 -10.66 1.11 40.73
CA GLU A 100 -9.75 -0.03 40.81
C GLU A 100 -10.21 -1.05 41.86
N LYS A 101 -10.60 -0.59 43.06
CA LYS A 101 -11.12 -1.49 44.10
C LYS A 101 -12.47 -2.10 43.73
N LEU A 102 -13.33 -1.38 43.02
CA LEU A 102 -14.61 -1.94 42.55
C LEU A 102 -14.39 -3.09 41.56
N ILE A 103 -13.39 -2.97 40.70
CA ILE A 103 -13.00 -4.02 39.75
C ILE A 103 -12.36 -5.20 40.49
N GLU A 104 -11.38 -4.95 41.38
CA GLU A 104 -10.67 -5.99 42.14
C GLU A 104 -11.57 -6.82 43.04
N LEU A 105 -12.58 -6.18 43.65
CA LEU A 105 -13.52 -6.84 44.55
C LEU A 105 -14.66 -7.54 43.80
N GLU A 106 -14.69 -7.47 42.46
CA GLU A 106 -15.81 -7.91 41.63
C GLU A 106 -17.17 -7.36 42.13
N ALA A 107 -17.14 -6.16 42.71
CA ALA A 107 -18.28 -5.57 43.41
C ALA A 107 -19.44 -5.17 42.47
N ILE A 108 -19.14 -5.10 41.17
CA ILE A 108 -20.10 -4.83 40.10
C ILE A 108 -19.97 -5.95 39.06
N THR A 109 -21.05 -6.68 38.86
CA THR A 109 -21.15 -7.70 37.82
C THR A 109 -21.77 -7.08 36.57
N ILE A 110 -21.01 -7.03 35.48
CA ILE A 110 -21.47 -6.56 34.17
C ILE A 110 -21.61 -7.77 33.26
N GLU A 111 -22.83 -8.05 32.82
CA GLU A 111 -23.14 -9.15 31.91
C GLU A 111 -22.50 -8.89 30.53
N GLY A 112 -21.90 -9.92 29.90
CA GLY A 112 -21.26 -9.80 28.58
C GLY A 112 -19.89 -9.12 28.58
N ILE A 113 -19.36 -8.68 29.72
CA ILE A 113 -18.05 -8.00 29.77
C ILE A 113 -16.90 -8.88 29.25
N ASN A 114 -16.93 -10.18 29.55
CA ASN A 114 -15.91 -11.11 29.09
C ASN A 114 -15.92 -11.27 27.57
N ASP A 115 -17.10 -11.22 26.95
CA ASP A 115 -17.23 -11.32 25.49
C ASP A 115 -16.60 -10.08 24.83
N VAL A 116 -16.92 -8.88 25.34
CA VAL A 116 -16.30 -7.63 24.88
C VAL A 116 -14.78 -7.64 25.06
N LEU A 117 -14.27 -8.14 26.19
CA LEU A 117 -12.82 -8.23 26.44
C LEU A 117 -12.14 -9.21 25.48
N ASN A 118 -12.78 -10.35 25.19
CA ASN A 118 -12.27 -11.33 24.23
C ASN A 118 -12.25 -10.75 22.81
N SER A 119 -13.35 -10.17 22.35
CA SER A 119 -13.44 -9.52 21.03
C SER A 119 -12.47 -8.36 20.88
N LYS A 120 -12.22 -7.60 21.95
CA LYS A 120 -11.18 -6.55 21.94
C LYS A 120 -9.77 -7.15 21.79
N ALA A 121 -9.47 -8.24 22.48
CA ALA A 121 -8.19 -8.92 22.33
C ALA A 121 -8.00 -9.49 20.90
N GLU A 122 -9.08 -9.98 20.28
CA GLU A 122 -9.05 -10.38 18.86
C GLU A 122 -8.85 -9.17 17.94
N PHE A 123 -9.52 -8.05 18.22
CA PHE A 123 -9.37 -6.81 17.46
C PHE A 123 -7.92 -6.32 17.49
N ASP A 124 -7.27 -6.35 18.65
CA ASP A 124 -5.88 -5.93 18.78
C ASP A 124 -4.93 -6.86 18.01
N LYS A 125 -5.15 -8.18 18.04
CA LYS A 125 -4.39 -9.14 17.22
C LYS A 125 -4.54 -8.87 15.72
N LEU A 126 -5.76 -8.57 15.29
CA LEU A 126 -6.05 -8.29 13.88
C LEU A 126 -5.47 -6.95 13.44
N LYS A 127 -5.58 -5.91 14.28
CA LYS A 127 -4.94 -4.61 14.08
C LYS A 127 -3.42 -4.75 13.92
N ASP A 128 -2.78 -5.60 14.72
CA ASP A 128 -1.35 -5.88 14.58
C ASP A 128 -1.03 -6.70 13.32
N THR A 129 -1.96 -7.53 12.85
CA THR A 129 -1.83 -8.24 11.57
C THR A 129 -1.89 -7.26 10.39
N VAL A 130 -2.82 -6.31 10.42
CA VAL A 130 -2.93 -5.25 9.41
C VAL A 130 -1.64 -4.40 9.38
N LYS A 131 -1.11 -3.99 10.54
CA LYS A 131 0.17 -3.27 10.61
C LYS A 131 1.33 -4.03 9.96
N LYS A 132 1.36 -5.37 10.06
CA LYS A 132 2.43 -6.20 9.46
C LYS A 132 2.42 -6.19 7.93
N LEU A 133 1.30 -5.82 7.29
CA LEU A 133 1.21 -5.68 5.83
C LEU A 133 2.05 -4.52 5.28
N ARG A 134 2.54 -3.64 6.17
CA ARG A 134 3.25 -2.38 5.85
C ARG A 134 2.41 -1.39 5.02
N PHE A 135 1.11 -1.64 4.94
CA PHE A 135 0.11 -0.73 4.42
C PHE A 135 -0.65 -0.18 5.63
N ASN A 136 -0.62 1.13 5.83
CA ASN A 136 -1.26 1.80 6.95
C ASN A 136 -2.29 2.79 6.42
N TYR A 137 -3.56 2.39 6.44
CA TYR A 137 -4.67 3.29 6.18
C TYR A 137 -5.42 3.62 7.48
N PRO A 138 -5.65 4.92 7.79
CA PRO A 138 -6.30 5.31 9.05
C PRO A 138 -7.75 4.82 9.14
N LEU A 139 -8.11 4.15 10.25
CA LEU A 139 -9.47 3.68 10.50
C LEU A 139 -10.51 4.80 10.49
N ILE A 140 -10.12 6.01 10.93
CA ILE A 140 -10.99 7.19 10.90
C ILE A 140 -11.46 7.56 9.50
N LYS A 141 -10.65 7.29 8.47
CA LYS A 141 -11.03 7.54 7.08
C LYS A 141 -11.96 6.47 6.52
N LEU A 142 -12.18 5.39 7.25
CA LEU A 142 -13.04 4.27 6.86
C LEU A 142 -14.38 4.30 7.59
N TRP A 143 -14.60 5.29 8.45
CA TRP A 143 -15.88 5.49 9.11
C TRP A 143 -16.86 6.18 8.17
N ASN A 144 -17.98 5.53 7.89
CA ASN A 144 -19.11 6.15 7.21
C ASN A 144 -20.08 6.71 8.27
N GLU A 145 -20.20 8.03 8.35
CA GLU A 145 -21.09 8.70 9.30
C GLU A 145 -22.57 8.48 9.00
N GLU A 146 -22.97 8.34 7.74
CA GLU A 146 -24.38 8.15 7.36
C GLU A 146 -24.86 6.76 7.80
N ASP A 147 -24.04 5.75 7.56
CA ASP A 147 -24.35 4.35 7.90
C ASP A 147 -23.91 3.96 9.33
N GLN A 148 -23.20 4.85 10.04
CA GLN A 148 -22.62 4.61 11.37
C GLN A 148 -21.81 3.30 11.46
N ARG A 149 -21.03 3.00 10.41
CA ARG A 149 -20.26 1.75 10.27
C ARG A 149 -18.94 1.96 9.58
N PHE A 150 -18.03 1.00 9.74
CA PHE A 150 -16.81 0.95 8.96
C PHE A 150 -17.06 0.37 7.57
N ALA A 151 -16.57 1.04 6.53
CA ALA A 151 -16.67 0.61 5.15
C ALA A 151 -15.48 1.08 4.31
N GLU A 152 -15.20 0.32 3.26
CA GLU A 152 -14.23 0.72 2.24
C GLU A 152 -14.79 1.87 1.42
N ASN A 153 -13.92 2.79 1.03
CA ASN A 153 -14.27 3.91 0.17
C ASN A 153 -13.28 4.05 -0.99
N GLN A 154 -13.59 4.95 -1.91
CA GLN A 154 -12.76 5.19 -3.09
C GLN A 154 -11.32 5.56 -2.71
N ASP A 155 -11.13 6.46 -1.75
CA ASP A 155 -9.81 6.87 -1.27
C ASP A 155 -8.97 5.69 -0.75
N PHE A 156 -9.62 4.72 -0.09
CA PHE A 156 -8.97 3.49 0.36
C PHE A 156 -8.48 2.67 -0.83
N TRP A 157 -9.35 2.42 -1.81
CA TRP A 157 -9.00 1.66 -3.01
C TRP A 157 -7.87 2.31 -3.81
N GLU A 158 -7.91 3.64 -3.99
CA GLU A 158 -6.83 4.39 -4.65
C GLU A 158 -5.50 4.27 -3.89
N ALA A 159 -5.54 4.30 -2.56
CA ALA A 159 -4.34 4.12 -1.73
C ALA A 159 -3.77 2.69 -1.84
N VAL A 160 -4.63 1.67 -1.84
CA VAL A 160 -4.24 0.25 -2.00
C VAL A 160 -3.64 0.02 -3.38
N ASP A 161 -4.29 0.52 -4.44
CA ASP A 161 -3.82 0.38 -5.82
C ASP A 161 -2.46 1.03 -6.00
N LYS A 162 -2.28 2.25 -5.49
CA LYS A 162 -0.98 2.93 -5.54
C LYS A 162 0.10 2.18 -4.77
N PHE A 163 -0.24 1.57 -3.63
CA PHE A 163 0.69 0.81 -2.81
C PHE A 163 1.12 -0.52 -3.46
N CYS A 164 0.18 -1.20 -4.13
CA CYS A 164 0.41 -2.45 -4.85
C CYS A 164 1.02 -2.24 -6.24
N SER A 165 0.96 -1.01 -6.75
CA SER A 165 1.55 -0.60 -8.02
C SER A 165 3.05 -0.31 -7.88
N ARG A 166 3.82 -0.69 -8.90
CA ARG A 166 5.21 -0.27 -9.05
C ARG A 166 5.26 0.86 -10.06
N ILE A 167 5.73 2.02 -9.65
CA ILE A 167 5.84 3.19 -10.52
C ILE A 167 7.30 3.58 -10.76
N THR A 168 7.55 4.23 -11.88
CA THR A 168 8.85 4.88 -12.15
C THR A 168 9.12 5.98 -11.12
N LYS A 169 10.40 6.29 -10.92
CA LYS A 169 10.90 7.26 -9.93
C LYS A 169 11.65 8.43 -10.55
N SER A 170 11.87 8.41 -11.87
CA SER A 170 12.55 9.48 -12.59
C SER A 170 12.22 9.47 -14.08
N GLU A 171 12.46 10.61 -14.74
CA GLU A 171 12.35 10.74 -16.19
C GLU A 171 13.22 9.74 -16.95
N GLU A 172 14.40 9.42 -16.42
CA GLU A 172 15.27 8.41 -17.02
C GLU A 172 14.60 7.02 -17.02
N GLN A 173 13.89 6.67 -15.94
CA GLN A 173 13.14 5.41 -15.88
C GLN A 173 11.96 5.42 -16.84
N ASN A 174 11.25 6.54 -16.99
CA ASN A 174 10.20 6.70 -18.01
C ASN A 174 10.75 6.48 -19.41
N ARG A 175 11.92 7.07 -19.71
CA ARG A 175 12.58 6.94 -21.02
C ARG A 175 12.97 5.49 -21.31
N ILE A 176 13.54 4.78 -20.33
CA ILE A 176 13.92 3.37 -20.48
C ILE A 176 12.68 2.50 -20.65
N LEU A 177 11.65 2.70 -19.82
CA LEU A 177 10.38 1.97 -19.91
C LEU A 177 9.79 2.08 -21.32
N LYS A 178 9.72 3.29 -21.87
CA LYS A 178 9.25 3.53 -23.25
C LYS A 178 10.04 2.75 -24.30
N LYS A 179 11.36 2.66 -24.16
CA LYS A 179 12.19 1.87 -25.09
C LYS A 179 11.89 0.37 -24.99
N MET A 180 11.64 -0.13 -23.79
CA MET A 180 11.27 -1.53 -23.55
C MET A 180 9.87 -1.85 -24.09
N GLU A 181 8.91 -0.93 -23.92
CA GLU A 181 7.56 -1.03 -24.49
C GLU A 181 7.62 -1.11 -26.02
N ASN A 182 8.37 -0.20 -26.66
CA ASN A 182 8.56 -0.23 -28.11
C ASN A 182 9.21 -1.54 -28.60
N LEU A 183 10.17 -2.08 -27.83
CA LEU A 183 10.80 -3.36 -28.18
C LEU A 183 9.80 -4.52 -28.06
N ARG A 184 8.99 -4.55 -27.00
CA ARG A 184 7.92 -5.54 -26.83
C ARG A 184 6.96 -5.49 -28.02
N ASP A 185 6.52 -4.31 -28.42
CA ASP A 185 5.56 -4.14 -29.50
C ASP A 185 6.16 -4.62 -30.83
N ALA A 186 7.39 -4.22 -31.15
CA ALA A 186 8.09 -4.71 -32.33
C ALA A 186 8.27 -6.25 -32.34
N LEU A 187 8.53 -6.86 -31.18
CA LEU A 187 8.62 -8.33 -31.08
C LEU A 187 7.25 -9.00 -31.31
N ASN A 188 6.17 -8.39 -30.81
CA ASN A 188 4.82 -8.89 -31.04
C ASN A 188 4.41 -8.76 -32.51
N ASP A 189 4.73 -7.63 -33.17
CA ASP A 189 4.49 -7.43 -34.60
C ASP A 189 5.17 -8.55 -35.43
N LEU A 190 6.44 -8.85 -35.13
CA LEU A 190 7.17 -9.92 -35.83
C LEU A 190 6.59 -11.32 -35.58
N VAL A 191 5.90 -11.53 -34.45
CA VAL A 191 5.17 -12.78 -34.17
C VAL A 191 3.87 -12.84 -34.97
N GLU A 192 3.12 -11.74 -35.04
CA GLU A 192 1.89 -11.62 -35.81
C GLU A 192 2.15 -11.83 -37.31
N GLU A 193 3.25 -11.28 -37.82
CA GLU A 193 3.74 -11.47 -39.20
C GLU A 193 4.30 -12.89 -39.44
N GLY A 194 4.33 -13.76 -38.41
CA GLY A 194 4.80 -15.14 -38.50
C GLY A 194 6.30 -15.30 -38.76
N ILE A 195 7.06 -14.20 -38.68
CA ILE A 195 8.52 -14.14 -38.86
C ILE A 195 9.20 -14.82 -37.67
N ILE A 196 8.68 -14.58 -36.46
CA ILE A 196 9.17 -15.19 -35.22
C ILE A 196 8.11 -16.15 -34.70
N ARG A 197 8.52 -17.40 -34.42
CA ARG A 197 7.65 -18.37 -33.73
C ARG A 197 8.05 -18.41 -32.25
N PRO A 198 7.15 -18.07 -31.32
CA PRO A 198 7.47 -18.01 -29.89
C PRO A 198 8.06 -19.33 -29.33
N ASN A 199 7.71 -20.46 -29.96
CA ASN A 199 8.07 -21.80 -29.50
C ASN A 199 9.47 -22.28 -29.89
N ASN A 200 10.20 -21.56 -30.75
CA ASN A 200 11.50 -22.01 -31.24
C ASN A 200 12.68 -21.08 -30.91
N GLY A 201 12.45 -19.97 -30.19
CA GLY A 201 13.48 -19.07 -29.64
C GLY A 201 14.63 -18.76 -30.60
N ILE A 202 14.63 -17.57 -31.21
CA ILE A 202 15.83 -17.07 -31.91
C ILE A 202 17.03 -17.20 -30.94
N PRO A 203 18.11 -17.92 -31.27
CA PRO A 203 19.25 -18.13 -30.37
C PRO A 203 19.84 -16.82 -29.83
N GLU A 204 19.72 -15.73 -30.58
CA GLU A 204 20.13 -14.38 -30.17
C GLU A 204 19.25 -13.78 -29.05
N LEU A 205 17.99 -14.24 -28.89
CA LEU A 205 17.13 -13.86 -27.76
C LEU A 205 17.53 -14.57 -26.45
N ASP A 206 18.46 -15.53 -26.46
CA ASP A 206 18.97 -16.18 -25.24
C ASP A 206 19.70 -15.20 -24.31
N HIS A 207 20.24 -14.12 -24.88
CA HIS A 207 20.79 -13.01 -24.10
C HIS A 207 19.71 -12.15 -23.42
N LEU A 208 18.46 -12.18 -23.92
CA LEU A 208 17.31 -11.45 -23.39
C LEU A 208 16.35 -12.33 -22.56
N LYS A 209 16.50 -13.67 -22.59
CA LYS A 209 15.82 -14.65 -21.70
C LYS A 209 15.94 -14.32 -20.21
N HIS A 210 16.94 -13.53 -19.83
CA HIS A 210 17.18 -13.07 -18.45
C HIS A 210 16.26 -11.91 -18.03
N TRP A 211 15.52 -11.31 -18.97
CA TRP A 211 14.67 -10.13 -18.81
C TRP A 211 13.19 -10.38 -19.16
N LEU A 212 12.90 -11.49 -19.84
CA LEU A 212 11.58 -11.89 -20.31
C LEU A 212 11.37 -13.39 -20.02
N LEU A 213 10.27 -13.73 -19.35
CA LEU A 213 9.78 -15.10 -19.25
C LEU A 213 9.30 -15.56 -20.62
N LEU A 214 10.03 -16.53 -21.16
CA LEU A 214 9.53 -17.37 -22.23
C LEU A 214 8.58 -18.40 -21.62
N PRO A 215 7.37 -18.59 -22.17
CA PRO A 215 6.42 -19.57 -21.64
C PRO A 215 7.00 -20.98 -21.79
N ASN A 216 7.48 -21.55 -20.70
CA ASN A 216 7.80 -22.98 -20.63
C ASN A 216 6.57 -23.72 -20.09
N ARG A 217 5.79 -24.30 -21.00
CA ARG A 217 4.72 -25.29 -20.74
C ARG A 217 3.52 -24.88 -19.87
N SER A 218 3.07 -23.62 -19.91
CA SER A 218 1.74 -23.26 -19.39
C SER A 218 0.94 -22.49 -20.43
N ASN A 219 -0.37 -22.69 -20.47
CA ASN A 219 -1.36 -22.16 -21.43
C ASN A 219 -1.51 -20.62 -21.45
N LEU A 220 -0.41 -19.87 -21.33
CA LEU A 220 -0.37 -18.41 -21.38
C LEU A 220 0.17 -17.97 -22.74
N THR A 221 -0.62 -17.17 -23.45
CA THR A 221 -0.27 -16.55 -24.72
C THR A 221 0.53 -15.26 -24.47
N GLY A 222 1.83 -15.26 -24.78
CA GLY A 222 2.68 -14.04 -24.80
C GLY A 222 3.84 -14.01 -23.80
N PHE A 223 4.76 -13.05 -23.98
CA PHE A 223 5.92 -12.81 -23.10
C PHE A 223 5.51 -12.02 -21.83
N SER A 224 6.10 -12.34 -20.68
CA SER A 224 5.90 -11.59 -19.40
C SER A 224 7.23 -11.34 -18.68
N VAL A 225 7.28 -10.44 -17.69
CA VAL A 225 8.54 -10.08 -16.97
C VAL A 225 8.58 -10.70 -15.57
N ASP A 226 9.63 -11.48 -15.26
CA ASP A 226 9.83 -12.08 -13.92
C ASP A 226 10.46 -11.09 -12.93
N ARG A 227 9.72 -10.78 -11.87
CA ARG A 227 10.08 -9.80 -10.83
C ARG A 227 11.15 -10.29 -9.87
N THR A 228 11.26 -11.59 -9.67
CA THR A 228 12.19 -12.21 -8.71
C THR A 228 13.60 -12.28 -9.29
N LEU A 229 13.69 -12.63 -10.57
CA LEU A 229 14.94 -12.66 -11.34
C LEU A 229 15.50 -11.26 -11.57
N PHE A 230 14.65 -10.27 -11.83
CA PHE A 230 15.08 -8.87 -11.94
C PHE A 230 15.75 -8.35 -10.66
N GLN A 231 15.25 -8.77 -9.49
CA GLN A 231 15.76 -8.33 -8.19
C GLN A 231 17.07 -9.05 -7.79
N SER A 232 17.21 -10.35 -8.09
CA SER A 232 18.45 -11.08 -7.81
C SER A 232 19.62 -10.60 -8.67
N PHE A 233 19.36 -10.22 -9.93
CA PHE A 233 20.36 -9.65 -10.84
C PHE A 233 20.86 -8.27 -10.38
N ARG A 234 19.97 -7.41 -9.85
CA ARG A 234 20.36 -6.12 -9.23
C ARG A 234 21.30 -6.27 -8.04
N MET A 235 21.30 -7.42 -7.38
CA MET A 235 22.12 -7.73 -6.20
C MET A 235 23.39 -8.51 -6.55
N SER A 236 23.53 -8.99 -7.80
CA SER A 236 24.73 -9.72 -8.24
C SER A 236 25.91 -8.79 -8.47
N LYS A 237 27.08 -9.17 -7.93
CA LYS A 237 28.35 -8.45 -8.10
C LYS A 237 28.97 -8.84 -9.44
N TYR A 238 29.40 -7.86 -10.22
CA TYR A 238 30.14 -8.10 -11.46
C TYR A 238 31.59 -7.71 -11.26
N GLU A 239 32.53 -8.57 -11.67
CA GLU A 239 33.94 -8.20 -11.70
C GLU A 239 34.32 -7.69 -13.09
N ILE A 240 34.83 -6.45 -13.16
CA ILE A 240 35.43 -5.90 -14.37
C ILE A 240 36.91 -5.69 -14.07
N LYS A 241 37.79 -6.39 -14.80
CA LYS A 241 39.26 -6.36 -14.60
C LYS A 241 39.69 -6.67 -13.14
N GLY A 242 39.03 -7.63 -12.49
CA GLY A 242 39.36 -8.05 -11.12
C GLY A 242 38.87 -7.11 -10.01
N ILE A 243 38.04 -6.12 -10.34
CA ILE A 243 37.44 -5.20 -9.37
C ILE A 243 35.94 -5.50 -9.24
N PRO A 244 35.44 -5.87 -8.04
CA PRO A 244 34.01 -6.08 -7.81
C PRO A 244 33.25 -4.77 -7.91
N GLN A 245 32.24 -4.72 -8.78
CA GLN A 245 31.40 -3.55 -9.00
C GLN A 245 29.97 -3.74 -8.50
N HIS A 246 29.40 -2.63 -8.01
CA HIS A 246 27.99 -2.48 -7.67
C HIS A 246 27.35 -1.43 -8.58
N TRP A 247 26.05 -1.51 -8.84
CA TRP A 247 25.31 -0.48 -9.59
C TRP A 247 25.29 0.92 -8.93
N ASN A 248 25.80 1.04 -7.69
CA ASN A 248 25.94 2.32 -6.97
C ASN A 248 27.37 2.87 -7.02
N THR A 249 28.27 2.26 -7.79
CA THR A 249 29.65 2.74 -7.89
C THR A 249 29.67 4.01 -8.75
N ASN A 250 30.12 5.11 -8.16
CA ASN A 250 30.17 6.42 -8.82
C ASN A 250 31.03 6.33 -10.10
N PRO A 251 30.51 6.64 -11.29
CA PRO A 251 31.24 6.50 -12.56
C PRO A 251 32.52 7.36 -12.61
N ASN A 252 32.64 8.39 -11.77
CA ASN A 252 33.83 9.24 -11.69
C ASN A 252 35.06 8.54 -11.08
N LEU A 253 34.90 7.39 -10.41
CA LEU A 253 36.03 6.57 -9.93
C LEU A 253 36.75 5.81 -11.06
N LEU A 254 36.16 5.75 -12.27
CA LEU A 254 36.74 5.05 -13.43
C LEU A 254 37.57 5.95 -14.35
N LEU A 255 37.53 7.27 -14.13
CA LEU A 255 38.18 8.27 -15.00
C LEU A 255 39.37 8.96 -14.32
N SER A 256 39.74 8.60 -13.09
CA SER A 256 40.80 9.27 -12.33
C SER A 256 42.14 8.51 -12.30
N ASN A 257 42.32 7.50 -13.14
CA ASN A 257 43.60 6.82 -13.31
C ASN A 257 44.07 6.96 -14.77
N GLU A 258 44.39 8.19 -15.16
CA GLU A 258 45.47 8.49 -16.10
C GLU A 258 46.46 9.43 -15.40
#